data_AF-A0A949JT55-F1
#
_entry.id   AF-A0A949JT55-F1
#
_cell.length_a   1.000
_cell.length_b   1.000
_cell.length_c   1.000
_cell.angle_alpha   90.00
_cell.angle_beta   90.00
_cell.angle_gamma   90.00
#
_symmetry.space_group_name_H-M   'P 1'
#
loop_
_entity.id
_entity.type
_entity.pdbx_description
1 polymer ?
#
loop_
_entity_poly.entity_id
_entity_poly.type
_entity_poly.pdbx_seq_one_letter_code
_entity_poly.pdbx_strand_id
1 'polypeptide(L)'
;MTDRSVNRITASAIFLISLIVYLMTMAVTVSFWDAGEFIAASYSLGIPHSPGTPLYVLVGRVFCLLPLAMSAAQKVNLLSTVSAALGVLMAYLIMANVVRMMFGAGKTMAGRFIRLAGPVIGSFYLMFSSTYWTNASESEVYALSTFLMGFCCVLALRWLKNPAGTVDDETKKSITASATPPEVKEILGREEERRKRHSTSLIF
;
A
#
# COMPACT_ATOMS: atom_id res chain seq x y z
N MET A 1 -10.68 -18.27 -1.72
CA MET A 1 -9.62 -17.23 -1.80
C MET A 1 -8.72 -17.36 -0.59
N THR A 2 -7.40 -17.30 -0.75
CA THR A 2 -6.46 -17.31 0.39
C THR A 2 -6.56 -15.99 1.17
N ASP A 3 -6.27 -16.00 2.47
CA ASP A 3 -6.28 -14.80 3.33
C ASP A 3 -5.40 -13.67 2.75
N ARG A 4 -4.33 -14.02 2.03
CA ARG A 4 -3.46 -13.07 1.36
C ARG A 4 -4.13 -12.40 0.16
N SER A 5 -4.83 -13.16 -0.68
CA SER A 5 -5.55 -12.59 -1.83
C SER A 5 -6.64 -11.64 -1.36
N VAL A 6 -7.38 -11.98 -0.30
CA VAL A 6 -8.38 -11.10 0.30
C VAL A 6 -7.73 -9.80 0.78
N ASN A 7 -6.65 -9.88 1.56
CA ASN A 7 -5.95 -8.70 2.06
C ASN A 7 -5.41 -7.80 0.93
N ARG A 8 -4.93 -8.39 -0.18
CA ARG A 8 -4.47 -7.61 -1.34
C ARG A 8 -5.62 -6.89 -2.04
N ILE A 9 -6.75 -7.57 -2.24
CA ILE A 9 -7.92 -6.98 -2.88
C ILE A 9 -8.50 -5.88 -2.01
N THR A 10 -8.62 -6.11 -0.71
CA THR A 10 -9.10 -5.10 0.25
C THR A 10 -8.16 -3.90 0.30
N ALA A 11 -6.83 -4.11 0.32
CA ALA A 11 -5.86 -3.03 0.25
C ALA A 11 -6.03 -2.18 -1.02
N SER A 12 -6.12 -2.84 -2.18
CA SER A 12 -6.34 -2.15 -3.46
C SER A 12 -7.68 -1.41 -3.50
N ALA A 13 -8.75 -2.00 -2.96
CA ALA A 13 -10.05 -1.35 -2.88
C ALA A 13 -10.01 -0.10 -1.99
N ILE A 14 -9.38 -0.19 -0.81
CA ILE A 14 -9.22 0.96 0.09
C ILE A 14 -8.44 2.09 -0.59
N PHE A 15 -7.35 1.76 -1.28
CA PHE A 15 -6.57 2.73 -2.04
C PHE A 15 -7.39 3.40 -3.16
N LEU A 16 -8.14 2.61 -3.94
CA LEU A 16 -8.95 3.15 -5.03
C LEU A 16 -10.10 4.01 -4.52
N ILE A 17 -10.78 3.57 -3.45
CA ILE A 17 -11.86 4.34 -2.83
C ILE A 17 -11.32 5.66 -2.28
N SER A 18 -10.22 5.64 -1.52
CA SER A 18 -9.62 6.88 -0.98
C SER A 18 -9.17 7.82 -2.09
N LEU A 19 -8.52 7.28 -3.13
CA LEU A 19 -8.09 8.06 -4.28
C LEU A 19 -9.26 8.72 -4.99
N ILE A 20 -10.36 7.99 -5.24
CA ILE A 20 -11.55 8.54 -5.90
C ILE A 20 -12.18 9.64 -5.04
N VAL A 21 -12.39 9.39 -3.75
CA VAL A 21 -12.99 10.36 -2.83
C VAL A 21 -12.16 11.65 -2.75
N TYR A 22 -10.84 11.53 -2.65
CA TYR A 22 -9.96 12.70 -2.59
C TYR A 22 -9.84 13.41 -3.93
N LEU A 23 -9.81 12.69 -5.06
CA LEU A 23 -9.88 13.33 -6.39
C LEU A 23 -11.16 14.13 -6.59
N MET A 24 -12.30 13.64 -6.08
CA MET A 24 -13.59 14.34 -6.14
C MET A 24 -13.64 15.60 -5.27
N THR A 25 -12.77 15.71 -4.27
CA THR A 25 -12.76 16.79 -3.26
C THR A 25 -11.46 17.60 -3.25
N MET A 26 -10.58 17.37 -4.22
CA MET A 26 -9.32 18.08 -4.39
C MET A 26 -9.59 19.52 -4.81
N ALA A 27 -8.86 20.48 -4.22
CA ALA A 27 -8.91 21.87 -4.61
C ALA A 27 -8.47 22.04 -6.07
N VAL A 28 -9.26 22.81 -6.84
CA VAL A 28 -8.98 23.12 -8.24
C VAL A 28 -8.09 24.37 -8.41
N THR A 29 -7.88 25.12 -7.33
CA THR A 29 -7.08 26.34 -7.27
C THR A 29 -6.18 26.34 -6.02
N VAL A 30 -5.50 27.46 -5.78
CA VAL A 30 -4.78 27.72 -4.54
C VAL A 30 -5.78 27.79 -3.38
N SER A 31 -5.53 26.99 -2.33
CA SER A 31 -6.27 27.05 -1.06
C SER A 31 -5.69 28.11 -0.12
N PHE A 32 -6.38 28.34 1.01
CA PHE A 32 -5.92 29.23 2.06
C PHE A 32 -4.63 28.71 2.73
N TRP A 33 -3.94 29.58 3.46
CA TRP A 33 -2.74 29.26 4.25
C TRP A 33 -1.50 28.95 3.40
N ASP A 34 -0.84 27.83 3.65
CA ASP A 34 0.49 27.50 3.12
C ASP A 34 0.45 26.89 1.70
N ALA A 35 -0.74 26.48 1.23
CA ALA A 35 -0.90 25.80 -0.06
C ALA A 35 -0.35 26.64 -1.23
N GLY A 36 -0.60 27.95 -1.23
CA GLY A 36 -0.10 28.85 -2.28
C GLY A 36 1.41 28.92 -2.33
N GLU A 37 2.06 28.92 -1.17
CA GLU A 37 3.50 28.93 -1.06
C GLU A 37 4.10 27.60 -1.53
N PHE A 38 3.52 26.46 -1.13
CA PHE A 38 3.96 25.14 -1.59
C PHE A 38 3.79 24.95 -3.10
N ILE A 39 2.69 25.45 -3.68
CA ILE A 39 2.46 25.44 -5.12
C ILE A 39 3.52 26.29 -5.83
N ALA A 40 3.75 27.52 -5.36
CA ALA A 40 4.71 28.43 -5.96
C ALA A 40 6.13 27.88 -5.87
N ALA A 41 6.55 27.41 -4.71
CA ALA A 41 7.87 26.80 -4.48
C ALA A 41 8.07 25.55 -5.34
N SER A 42 7.07 24.66 -5.42
CA SER A 42 7.12 23.48 -6.29
C SER A 42 7.20 23.84 -7.77
N TYR A 43 6.57 24.95 -8.19
CA TYR A 43 6.65 25.42 -9.56
C TYR A 43 8.01 26.08 -9.86
N SER A 44 8.55 26.91 -8.98
CA SER A 44 9.79 27.68 -9.23
C SER A 44 11.07 26.98 -8.74
N LEU A 45 10.96 25.85 -8.04
CA LEU A 45 12.03 25.27 -7.21
C LEU A 45 12.54 26.24 -6.13
N GLY A 46 11.61 27.01 -5.57
CA GLY A 46 11.87 27.93 -4.45
C GLY A 46 11.91 27.22 -3.10
N ILE A 47 12.09 28.02 -2.05
CA ILE A 47 12.04 27.57 -0.66
C ILE A 47 10.74 28.11 -0.06
N PRO A 48 9.80 27.26 0.38
CA PRO A 48 8.66 27.69 1.17
C PRO A 48 9.11 28.12 2.57
N HIS A 49 8.18 28.49 3.45
CA HIS A 49 8.47 28.89 4.80
C HIS A 49 9.30 27.83 5.53
N SER A 50 10.08 28.27 6.53
CA SER A 50 10.88 27.38 7.37
C SER A 50 10.01 26.24 7.89
N PRO A 51 10.37 24.95 7.66
CA PRO A 51 11.72 24.42 7.42
C PRO A 51 12.11 24.15 5.96
N GLY A 52 11.39 24.67 4.97
CA GLY A 52 11.74 24.60 3.54
C GLY A 52 11.34 23.31 2.79
N THR A 53 11.19 22.16 3.46
CA THR A 53 10.56 20.94 2.88
C THR A 53 11.07 20.50 1.50
N PRO A 54 12.40 20.35 1.29
CA PRO A 54 13.00 20.19 -0.03
C PRO A 54 12.50 18.96 -0.81
N LEU A 55 12.26 17.84 -0.13
CA LEU A 55 11.72 16.64 -0.78
C LEU A 55 10.33 16.89 -1.37
N TYR A 56 9.47 17.60 -0.65
CA TYR A 56 8.13 17.92 -1.13
C TYR A 56 8.21 18.80 -2.37
N VAL A 57 9.04 19.86 -2.34
CA VAL A 57 9.26 20.77 -3.48
C VAL A 57 9.78 20.02 -4.71
N LEU A 58 10.74 19.11 -4.54
CA LEU A 58 11.29 18.32 -5.66
C LEU A 58 10.24 17.40 -6.28
N VAL A 59 9.45 16.70 -5.46
CA VAL A 59 8.37 15.83 -5.95
C VAL A 59 7.25 16.68 -6.57
N GLY A 60 6.89 17.81 -5.96
CA GLY A 60 5.93 18.77 -6.49
C GLY A 60 6.35 19.32 -7.85
N ARG A 61 7.64 19.58 -8.05
CA ARG A 61 8.18 19.97 -9.36
C ARG A 61 7.98 18.86 -10.41
N VAL A 62 8.22 17.61 -10.05
CA VAL A 62 7.93 16.47 -10.95
C VAL A 62 6.45 16.43 -11.32
N PHE A 63 5.55 16.64 -10.36
CA PHE A 63 4.11 16.71 -10.63
C PHE A 63 3.76 17.86 -11.58
N CYS A 64 4.35 19.05 -11.39
CA CYS A 64 4.17 20.19 -12.31
C CYS A 64 4.57 19.87 -13.77
N LEU A 65 5.58 19.03 -13.96
CA LEU A 65 6.09 18.62 -15.27
C LEU A 65 5.27 17.51 -15.94
N LEU A 66 4.31 16.90 -15.24
CA LEU A 66 3.43 15.88 -15.84
C LEU A 66 2.65 16.49 -17.02
N PRO A 67 2.51 15.79 -18.16
CA PRO A 67 1.80 16.26 -19.34
C PRO A 67 0.27 16.14 -19.18
N LEU A 68 -0.24 16.60 -18.05
CA LEU A 68 -1.66 16.67 -17.74
C LEU A 68 -2.18 18.07 -18.08
N ALA A 69 -3.37 18.14 -18.68
CA ALA A 69 -4.11 19.38 -18.96
C ALA A 69 -4.69 19.98 -17.64
N MET A 70 -3.81 20.30 -16.71
CA MET A 70 -4.08 20.81 -15.37
C MET A 70 -3.19 22.03 -15.10
N SER A 71 -3.67 22.96 -14.28
CA SER A 71 -2.84 24.06 -13.78
C SER A 71 -1.73 23.55 -12.85
N ALA A 72 -0.70 24.37 -12.62
CA ALA A 72 0.34 24.03 -11.63
C ALA A 72 -0.27 23.77 -10.24
N ALA A 73 -1.26 24.58 -9.82
CA ALA A 73 -1.98 24.38 -8.57
C ALA A 73 -2.66 23.01 -8.50
N GLN A 74 -3.39 22.61 -9.55
CA GLN A 74 -4.04 21.30 -9.61
C GLN A 74 -3.03 20.15 -9.57
N LYS A 75 -1.89 20.29 -10.25
CA LYS A 75 -0.85 19.24 -10.26
C LYS A 75 -0.19 19.07 -8.88
N VAL A 76 0.02 20.15 -8.13
CA VAL A 76 0.60 20.04 -6.77
C VAL A 76 -0.48 19.58 -5.77
N ASN A 77 -1.74 20.01 -5.90
CA ASN A 77 -2.84 19.45 -5.09
C ASN A 77 -2.98 17.93 -5.34
N LEU A 78 -2.79 17.49 -6.59
CA LEU A 78 -2.80 16.08 -6.97
C LEU A 78 -1.70 15.27 -6.24
N LEU A 79 -0.53 15.86 -5.98
CA LEU A 79 0.52 15.21 -5.17
C LEU A 79 -0.02 14.90 -3.77
N SER A 80 -0.64 15.86 -3.10
CA SER A 80 -1.21 15.64 -1.76
C SER A 80 -2.35 14.63 -1.78
N THR A 81 -3.24 14.71 -2.78
CA THR A 81 -4.33 13.72 -2.99
C THR A 81 -3.81 12.29 -3.16
N VAL A 82 -2.84 12.07 -4.06
CA VAL A 82 -2.25 10.75 -4.31
C VAL A 82 -1.49 10.24 -3.08
N SER A 83 -0.72 11.12 -2.43
CA SER A 83 0.03 10.77 -1.23
C SER A 83 -0.88 10.41 -0.07
N ALA A 84 -1.97 11.15 0.15
CA ALA A 84 -2.95 10.82 1.18
C ALA A 84 -3.64 9.49 0.90
N ALA A 85 -4.03 9.21 -0.34
CA ALA A 85 -4.61 7.92 -0.71
C ALA A 85 -3.64 6.75 -0.43
N LEU A 86 -2.36 6.92 -0.74
CA LEU A 86 -1.30 5.97 -0.38
C LEU A 86 -1.10 5.87 1.14
N GLY A 87 -1.25 6.96 1.89
CA GLY A 87 -1.18 6.95 3.35
C GLY A 87 -2.32 6.17 4.00
N VAL A 88 -3.56 6.27 3.48
CA VAL A 88 -4.69 5.41 3.90
C VAL A 88 -4.38 3.93 3.64
N LEU A 89 -3.80 3.62 2.47
CA LEU A 89 -3.34 2.27 2.14
C LEU A 89 -2.28 1.78 3.15
N MET A 90 -1.28 2.61 3.48
CA MET A 90 -0.26 2.24 4.48
C MET A 90 -0.90 2.00 5.85
N ALA A 91 -1.85 2.85 6.27
CA ALA A 91 -2.58 2.69 7.53
C ALA A 91 -3.34 1.36 7.56
N TYR A 92 -4.05 0.99 6.49
CA TYR A 92 -4.69 -0.31 6.37
C TYR A 92 -3.68 -1.45 6.54
N LEU A 93 -2.55 -1.40 5.83
CA LEU A 93 -1.53 -2.44 5.91
C LEU A 93 -0.95 -2.55 7.32
N ILE A 94 -0.67 -1.44 7.99
CA ILE A 94 -0.18 -1.42 9.38
C ILE A 94 -1.22 -2.09 10.29
N MET A 95 -2.48 -1.65 10.25
CA MET A 95 -3.54 -2.20 11.08
C MET A 95 -3.78 -3.68 10.80
N ALA A 96 -3.79 -4.11 9.54
CA ALA A 96 -3.96 -5.51 9.16
C ALA A 96 -2.82 -6.39 9.71
N ASN A 97 -1.59 -5.87 9.73
CA ASN A 97 -0.46 -6.56 10.33
C ASN A 97 -0.57 -6.61 11.86
N VAL A 98 -0.88 -5.49 12.51
CA VAL A 98 -1.00 -5.40 13.98
C VAL A 98 -2.11 -6.30 14.49
N VAL A 99 -3.31 -6.24 13.91
CA VAL A 99 -4.44 -7.08 14.31
C VAL A 99 -4.13 -8.57 14.10
N ARG A 100 -3.38 -8.93 13.04
CA ARG A 100 -2.92 -10.30 12.84
C ARG A 100 -1.91 -10.76 13.91
N MET A 101 -1.03 -9.87 14.37
CA MET A 101 -0.12 -10.17 15.48
C MET A 101 -0.87 -10.36 16.81
N MET A 102 -1.90 -9.57 17.07
CA MET A 102 -2.70 -9.64 18.31
C MET A 102 -3.62 -10.86 18.37
N PHE A 103 -4.31 -11.21 17.27
CA PHE A 103 -5.36 -12.24 17.26
C PHE A 103 -4.95 -13.55 16.55
N GLY A 104 -3.70 -13.69 16.12
CA GLY A 104 -3.16 -14.90 15.50
C GLY A 104 -3.92 -15.35 14.25
N ALA A 105 -4.12 -16.66 14.05
CA ALA A 105 -4.89 -17.23 12.94
C ALA A 105 -6.42 -17.23 13.17
N GLY A 106 -6.92 -16.84 14.36
CA GLY A 106 -8.34 -16.60 14.61
C GLY A 106 -9.09 -17.89 14.88
N LYS A 107 -8.86 -18.44 16.07
CA LYS A 107 -9.52 -19.65 16.54
C LYS A 107 -11.03 -19.43 16.81
N THR A 108 -11.46 -18.17 16.94
CA THR A 108 -12.85 -17.79 17.21
C THR A 108 -13.44 -16.97 16.06
N MET A 109 -14.76 -17.08 15.86
CA MET A 109 -15.49 -16.29 14.85
C MET A 109 -15.34 -14.79 15.07
N ALA A 110 -15.38 -14.34 16.34
CA ALA A 110 -15.14 -12.94 16.71
C ALA A 110 -13.73 -12.47 16.31
N GLY A 111 -12.69 -13.29 16.57
CA GLY A 111 -11.32 -12.95 16.18
C GLY A 111 -11.11 -12.88 14.67
N ARG A 112 -11.83 -13.70 13.90
CA ARG A 112 -11.84 -13.63 12.43
C ARG A 112 -12.54 -12.35 11.94
N PHE A 113 -13.67 -11.98 12.54
CA PHE A 113 -14.37 -10.74 12.22
C PHE A 113 -13.49 -9.51 12.49
N ILE A 114 -12.90 -9.43 13.68
CA ILE A 114 -12.00 -8.31 14.06
C ILE A 114 -10.81 -8.22 13.09
N ARG A 115 -10.23 -9.34 12.66
CA ARG A 115 -9.12 -9.35 11.70
C ARG A 115 -9.49 -8.76 10.33
N LEU A 116 -10.70 -9.05 9.86
CA LEU A 116 -11.13 -8.61 8.53
C LEU A 116 -11.73 -7.20 8.56
N ALA A 117 -12.59 -6.92 9.53
CA ALA A 117 -13.32 -5.65 9.62
C ALA A 117 -12.50 -4.53 10.29
N GLY A 118 -11.71 -4.85 11.33
CA GLY A 118 -11.00 -3.84 12.12
C GLY A 118 -10.08 -2.93 11.30
N PRO A 119 -9.17 -3.48 10.47
CA PRO A 119 -8.29 -2.67 9.63
C PRO A 119 -9.04 -1.83 8.59
N VAL A 120 -10.16 -2.34 8.07
CA VAL A 120 -11.01 -1.61 7.12
C VAL A 120 -11.66 -0.42 7.80
N ILE A 121 -12.34 -0.65 8.93
CA ILE A 121 -12.99 0.41 9.72
C ILE A 121 -11.98 1.46 10.15
N GLY A 122 -10.82 1.05 10.67
CA GLY A 122 -9.77 1.99 11.08
C GLY A 122 -9.21 2.81 9.92
N SER A 123 -9.05 2.20 8.74
CA SER A 123 -8.57 2.92 7.55
C SER A 123 -9.59 3.94 7.04
N PHE A 124 -10.88 3.61 7.08
CA PHE A 124 -11.95 4.53 6.70
C PHE A 124 -12.14 5.64 7.74
N TYR A 125 -11.91 5.35 9.02
CA TYR A 125 -11.90 6.37 10.05
C TYR A 125 -10.81 7.42 9.77
N LEU A 126 -9.58 6.99 9.45
CA LEU A 126 -8.53 7.92 9.02
C LEU A 126 -8.93 8.67 7.75
N MET A 127 -9.44 7.95 6.74
CA MET A 127 -9.80 8.50 5.44
C MET A 127 -10.81 9.65 5.55
N PHE A 128 -11.81 9.49 6.42
CA PHE A 128 -12.87 10.46 6.64
C PHE A 128 -12.63 11.40 7.83
N SER A 129 -11.46 11.34 8.46
CA SER A 129 -11.10 12.27 9.53
C SER A 129 -10.83 13.67 8.96
N SER A 130 -11.37 14.71 9.60
CA SER A 130 -11.32 16.09 9.09
C SER A 130 -9.89 16.55 8.79
N THR A 131 -8.96 16.38 9.73
CA THR A 131 -7.56 16.78 9.56
C THR A 131 -6.89 16.06 8.39
N TYR A 132 -7.11 14.76 8.24
CA TYR A 132 -6.49 13.98 7.19
C TYR A 132 -7.09 14.28 5.82
N TRP A 133 -8.42 14.50 5.76
CA TRP A 133 -9.12 14.89 4.55
C TRP A 133 -8.64 16.25 4.06
N THR A 134 -8.55 17.27 4.93
CA THR A 134 -8.04 18.58 4.55
C THR A 134 -6.63 18.47 3.95
N ASN A 135 -5.72 17.73 4.61
CA ASN A 135 -4.38 17.46 4.08
C ASN A 135 -4.37 16.73 2.72
N ALA A 136 -5.43 15.98 2.38
CA ALA A 136 -5.58 15.30 1.10
C ALA A 136 -6.14 16.21 0.00
N SER A 137 -6.99 17.18 0.38
CA SER A 137 -7.70 18.07 -0.53
C SER A 137 -6.85 19.24 -1.02
N GLU A 138 -5.82 19.65 -0.28
CA GLU A 138 -4.98 20.80 -0.64
C GLU A 138 -3.48 20.47 -0.58
N SER A 139 -2.67 21.35 -1.18
CA SER A 139 -1.20 21.21 -1.25
C SER A 139 -0.56 21.31 0.13
N GLU A 140 -0.58 20.20 0.85
CA GLU A 140 -0.02 20.07 2.19
C GLU A 140 1.08 19.00 2.27
N VAL A 141 2.12 19.31 3.05
CA VAL A 141 3.31 18.46 3.23
C VAL A 141 3.02 17.21 4.07
N TYR A 142 2.00 17.29 4.91
CA TYR A 142 1.60 16.23 5.84
C TYR A 142 1.08 14.98 5.13
N ALA A 143 0.47 15.11 3.95
CA ALA A 143 0.01 13.97 3.17
C ALA A 143 1.18 13.08 2.70
N LEU A 144 2.19 13.70 2.11
CA LEU A 144 3.42 13.01 1.68
C LEU A 144 4.19 12.45 2.88
N SER A 145 4.32 13.23 3.96
CA SER A 145 4.97 12.80 5.19
C SER A 145 4.29 11.56 5.79
N THR A 146 2.95 11.56 5.86
CA THR A 146 2.18 10.43 6.41
C THR A 146 2.36 9.17 5.57
N PHE A 147 2.35 9.31 4.24
CA PHE A 147 2.64 8.18 3.35
C PHE A 147 4.04 7.61 3.60
N LEU A 148 5.07 8.45 3.63
CA LEU A 148 6.46 8.00 3.82
C LEU A 148 6.66 7.36 5.20
N MET A 149 6.10 7.95 6.24
CA MET A 149 6.14 7.38 7.59
C MET A 149 5.44 6.02 7.64
N GLY A 150 4.24 5.94 7.07
CA GLY A 150 3.49 4.69 6.96
C GLY A 150 4.26 3.62 6.16
N PHE A 151 4.91 4.01 5.07
CA PHE A 151 5.74 3.13 4.26
C PHE A 151 6.92 2.57 5.06
N CYS A 152 7.65 3.43 5.79
CA CYS A 152 8.70 3.01 6.70
C CYS A 152 8.18 2.04 7.77
N CYS A 153 7.01 2.32 8.37
CA CYS A 153 6.37 1.41 9.33
C CYS A 153 6.02 0.06 8.71
N VAL A 154 5.50 0.03 7.48
CA VAL A 154 5.22 -1.23 6.77
C VAL A 154 6.51 -2.01 6.50
N LEU A 155 7.60 -1.34 6.11
CA LEU A 155 8.91 -1.98 5.94
C LEU A 155 9.44 -2.54 7.27
N ALA A 156 9.34 -1.79 8.35
CA ALA A 156 9.73 -2.24 9.69
C ALA A 156 8.92 -3.48 10.13
N LEU A 157 7.61 -3.49 9.89
CA LEU A 157 6.75 -4.66 10.17
C LEU A 157 7.08 -5.86 9.29
N ARG A 158 7.51 -5.65 8.04
CA ARG A 158 7.99 -6.72 7.17
C ARG A 158 9.32 -7.28 7.65
N TRP A 159 10.24 -6.41 8.06
CA TRP A 159 11.52 -6.81 8.63
C TRP A 159 11.34 -7.59 9.93
N LEU A 160 10.44 -7.16 10.82
CA LEU A 160 10.14 -7.86 12.08
C LEU A 160 9.69 -9.31 11.86
N LYS A 161 8.98 -9.59 10.78
CA LYS A 161 8.54 -10.96 10.42
C LYS A 161 9.65 -11.84 9.88
N ASN A 162 10.71 -11.23 9.34
CA ASN A 162 11.85 -11.95 8.78
C ASN A 162 13.16 -11.18 9.03
N PRO A 163 13.65 -11.17 10.28
CA PRO A 163 14.83 -10.37 10.63
C PRO A 163 16.11 -10.86 9.92
N ALA A 164 16.18 -12.16 9.60
CA ALA A 164 17.34 -12.80 9.00
C ALA A 164 17.37 -12.72 7.46
N GLY A 165 16.36 -12.11 6.82
CA GLY A 165 16.27 -12.03 5.36
C GLY A 165 16.15 -13.39 4.67
N THR A 166 15.70 -14.44 5.38
CA THR A 166 15.59 -15.78 4.80
C THR A 166 14.45 -15.81 3.79
N VAL A 167 14.72 -16.27 2.57
CA VAL A 167 13.67 -16.38 1.54
C VAL A 167 12.52 -17.24 2.10
N ASP A 168 11.30 -16.69 2.14
CA ASP A 168 10.16 -17.42 2.68
C ASP A 168 9.91 -18.71 1.87
N ASP A 169 9.36 -19.74 2.50
CA ASP A 169 9.21 -21.06 1.86
C ASP A 169 8.29 -21.05 0.63
N GLU A 170 7.43 -20.06 0.51
CA GLU A 170 6.51 -19.89 -0.61
C GLU A 170 7.21 -19.23 -1.80
N THR A 171 8.07 -18.25 -1.53
CA THR A 171 8.99 -17.63 -2.48
C THR A 171 10.06 -18.62 -2.91
N LYS A 172 10.58 -19.45 -2.01
CA LYS A 172 11.41 -20.60 -2.38
C LYS A 172 10.63 -21.53 -3.31
N LYS A 173 9.41 -21.95 -2.95
CA LYS A 173 8.59 -22.81 -3.82
C LYS A 173 8.29 -22.19 -5.18
N SER A 174 8.03 -20.89 -5.27
CA SER A 174 7.77 -20.23 -6.56
C SER A 174 9.02 -20.13 -7.42
N ILE A 175 10.18 -19.82 -6.83
CA ILE A 175 11.48 -19.83 -7.50
C ILE A 175 11.84 -21.25 -7.95
N THR A 176 11.67 -22.26 -7.08
CA THR A 176 11.95 -23.65 -7.46
C THR A 176 10.99 -24.14 -8.54
N ALA A 177 9.73 -23.70 -8.52
CA ALA A 177 8.74 -24.03 -9.55
C ALA A 177 8.97 -23.29 -10.88
N SER A 178 9.57 -22.10 -10.88
CA SER A 178 9.94 -21.39 -12.12
C SER A 178 11.29 -21.85 -12.67
N ALA A 179 12.21 -22.28 -11.80
CA ALA A 179 13.54 -22.75 -12.16
C ALA A 179 13.59 -24.23 -12.59
N THR A 180 12.51 -25.01 -12.37
CA THR A 180 12.45 -26.39 -12.86
C THR A 180 12.15 -26.40 -14.37
N PRO A 181 13.05 -26.93 -15.22
CA PRO A 181 12.80 -27.07 -16.65
C PRO A 181 11.52 -27.87 -16.92
N PRO A 182 10.79 -27.59 -18.02
CA PRO A 182 9.54 -28.28 -18.36
C PRO A 182 9.68 -29.81 -18.36
N GLU A 183 10.80 -30.31 -18.87
CA GLU A 183 11.13 -31.74 -18.94
C GLU A 183 11.23 -32.39 -17.55
N VAL A 184 11.77 -31.67 -16.56
CA VAL A 184 11.91 -32.19 -15.19
C VAL A 184 10.55 -32.28 -14.49
N LYS A 185 9.62 -31.36 -14.78
CA LYS A 185 8.25 -31.44 -14.26
C LYS A 185 7.48 -32.64 -14.81
N GLU A 186 7.68 -32.96 -16.08
CA GLU A 186 7.03 -34.11 -16.73
C GLU A 186 7.56 -35.44 -16.17
N ILE A 187 8.88 -35.55 -15.98
CA ILE A 187 9.51 -36.73 -15.38
C ILE A 187 9.02 -36.94 -13.94
N LEU A 188 8.95 -35.88 -13.14
CA LEU A 188 8.45 -35.95 -11.77
C LEU A 188 6.97 -36.34 -11.71
N GLY A 189 6.14 -35.86 -12.64
CA GLY A 189 4.74 -36.26 -12.76
C GLY A 189 4.57 -37.74 -13.11
N ARG A 190 5.39 -38.26 -14.04
CA ARG A 190 5.39 -39.69 -14.41
C ARG A 190 5.87 -40.60 -13.28
N GLU A 191 6.84 -40.15 -12.48
CA GLU A 191 7.34 -40.85 -11.28
C GLU A 191 6.27 -40.93 -10.17
N GLU A 192 5.52 -39.85 -9.93
CA GLU A 192 4.43 -39.85 -8.95
C GLU A 192 3.28 -40.78 -9.36
N GLU A 193 2.90 -40.79 -10.64
CA GLU A 193 1.91 -41.74 -11.15
C GLU A 193 2.40 -43.19 -11.08
N ARG A 194 3.70 -43.43 -11.29
CA ARG A 194 4.31 -44.76 -11.13
C ARG A 194 4.26 -45.22 -9.68
N ARG A 195 4.60 -44.34 -8.73
CA ARG A 195 4.53 -44.63 -7.28
C ARG A 195 3.10 -44.93 -6.84
N LYS A 196 2.11 -44.15 -7.29
CA LYS A 196 0.70 -44.42 -6.99
C LYS A 196 0.26 -45.78 -7.53
N ARG A 197 0.63 -46.11 -8.77
CA ARG A 197 0.33 -47.43 -9.37
C ARG A 197 0.99 -48.60 -8.62
N HIS A 198 2.25 -48.46 -8.19
CA HIS A 198 2.93 -49.49 -7.40
C HIS A 198 2.37 -49.62 -5.97
N SER A 199 1.93 -48.53 -5.35
CA SER A 199 1.29 -48.58 -4.04
C SER A 199 -0.09 -49.25 -4.09
N THR A 200 -0.79 -49.20 -5.22
CA THR A 200 -2.10 -49.86 -5.40
C THR A 200 -1.96 -51.35 -5.76
N SER A 201 -0.83 -51.80 -6.32
CA SER A 201 -0.60 -53.22 -6.63
C SER A 201 -0.07 -54.05 -5.46
N LEU A 202 0.15 -53.45 -4.29
CA LEU A 202 0.62 -54.10 -3.06
C LEU A 202 -0.51 -54.30 -2.02
N ILE A 203 -1.78 -54.08 -2.40
CA ILE A 203 -2.97 -54.20 -1.53
C ILE A 203 -3.89 -55.37 -1.96
N PHE A 204 -3.42 -56.29 -2.80
CA PHE A 204 -4.06 -57.60 -3.02
C PHE A 204 -3.05 -58.73 -2.81
#